data_AF-A0A2U1VST4-F1
#
_entry.id   AF-A0A2U1VST4-F1
#
_cell.length_a   1.000
_cell.length_b   1.000
_cell.length_c   1.000
_cell.angle_alpha   90.00
_cell.angle_beta   90.00
_cell.angle_gamma   90.00
#
_symmetry.space_group_name_H-M   'P 1'
#
loop_
_entity.id
_entity.type
_entity.pdbx_description
1 polymer ?
#
loop_
_entity_poly.entity_id
_entity_poly.type
_entity_poly.pdbx_seq_one_letter_code
_entity_poly.pdbx_strand_id
1 'polypeptide(L)'
;LTLSGVVSGTGFNLTKDGSGTLTLTGTNTYTGSTTVSAGTLALNSSAGTALADGSAVSVASGATLSLVSATETIGALSGAGTVALGANALTVSQTTSTTLSGTITGSGTLTKAGSGSLTLSGTNSGATWASTVSGGTLTVSTAANIGSGALTLDGGIFNVTNTTGRTSADGTGSGVYNVFFNDVVIGSGGGTISGNNPALKGALSGTGTLTANVLGIWNASGYSGNITLNASGQLEAFGTSGFGSGAITANASSTIWIAGSSRTFGNNIVLAGNASIRSDNDATVLVSGAAFTFSGTISESGGARTLTITNDDSSNAFVLSGTNSYSGTTTISASSKVSVSANANLGSGSSVSMGAGATLDITGSGTTISKAVALSGAGTLSVGSGATATLSGVVSGSYALTKSGTGSLTLSGSNSYTGTTTISAGTLVAGSNSALGTTAGGTMVSSGATLAVGSGITLAENLTVSGTG
;
A
#
# COMPACT_ATOMS: atom_id res chain seq x y z
N LEU A 1 -42.58 -28.54 -9.99
CA LEU A 1 -43.71 -27.66 -10.37
C LEU A 1 -43.15 -26.50 -11.16
N THR A 2 -43.70 -26.19 -12.34
CA THR A 2 -43.35 -24.97 -13.09
C THR A 2 -44.51 -24.00 -13.01
N LEU A 3 -44.23 -22.76 -12.61
CA LEU A 3 -45.18 -21.66 -12.61
C LEU A 3 -44.78 -20.66 -13.70
N SER A 4 -45.63 -20.57 -14.73
CA SER A 4 -45.45 -19.65 -15.86
C SER A 4 -46.34 -18.40 -15.79
N GLY A 5 -47.31 -18.40 -14.88
CA GLY A 5 -48.10 -17.21 -14.58
C GLY A 5 -47.31 -16.16 -13.81
N VAL A 6 -47.85 -14.93 -13.78
CA VAL A 6 -47.34 -13.82 -12.97
C VAL A 6 -47.83 -13.98 -11.53
N VAL A 7 -46.92 -13.97 -10.57
CA VAL A 7 -47.21 -13.74 -9.15
C VAL A 7 -47.16 -12.24 -8.90
N SER A 8 -48.27 -11.68 -8.41
CA SER A 8 -48.43 -10.23 -8.16
C SER A 8 -49.07 -9.99 -6.80
N GLY A 9 -48.80 -8.82 -6.20
CA GLY A 9 -49.45 -8.38 -4.97
C GLY A 9 -48.57 -7.49 -4.11
N THR A 10 -49.12 -6.40 -3.60
CA THR A 10 -48.41 -5.48 -2.70
C THR A 10 -48.16 -6.16 -1.35
N GLY A 11 -46.90 -6.27 -0.93
CA GLY A 11 -46.52 -6.90 0.34
C GLY A 11 -46.73 -8.43 0.36
N PHE A 12 -47.03 -9.05 -0.77
CA PHE A 12 -47.19 -10.51 -0.86
C PHE A 12 -45.82 -11.19 -0.71
N ASN A 13 -45.69 -12.08 0.28
CA ASN A 13 -44.49 -12.87 0.50
C ASN A 13 -44.60 -14.22 -0.20
N LEU A 14 -43.63 -14.55 -1.05
CA LEU A 14 -43.54 -15.85 -1.70
C LEU A 14 -42.73 -16.82 -0.83
N THR A 15 -43.34 -17.91 -0.38
CA THR A 15 -42.64 -18.97 0.36
C THR A 15 -42.60 -20.27 -0.46
N LYS A 16 -41.39 -20.75 -0.76
CA LYS A 16 -41.14 -22.07 -1.34
C LYS A 16 -40.85 -23.07 -0.23
N ASP A 17 -41.76 -24.03 -0.04
CA ASP A 17 -41.63 -25.14 0.90
C ASP A 17 -41.64 -26.51 0.19
N GLY A 18 -41.42 -27.59 0.93
CA GLY A 18 -41.33 -28.96 0.44
C GLY A 18 -39.99 -29.27 -0.26
N SER A 19 -39.63 -30.55 -0.32
CA SER A 19 -38.32 -30.99 -0.85
C SER A 19 -38.16 -30.82 -2.37
N GLY A 20 -39.27 -30.69 -3.12
CA GLY A 20 -39.26 -30.62 -4.58
C GLY A 20 -38.78 -29.28 -5.15
N THR A 21 -38.69 -29.22 -6.48
CA THR A 21 -38.34 -28.01 -7.23
C THR A 21 -39.58 -27.23 -7.66
N LEU A 22 -39.59 -25.92 -7.36
CA LEU A 22 -40.48 -24.93 -7.99
C LEU A 22 -39.67 -24.13 -9.00
N THR A 23 -40.09 -24.11 -10.25
CA THR A 23 -39.46 -23.32 -11.32
C THR A 23 -40.35 -22.14 -11.67
N LEU A 24 -39.82 -20.92 -11.54
CA LEU A 24 -40.50 -19.69 -11.97
C LEU A 24 -40.02 -19.29 -13.35
N THR A 25 -40.97 -19.05 -14.26
CA THR A 25 -40.69 -18.65 -15.66
C THR A 25 -41.38 -17.35 -16.08
N GLY A 26 -42.38 -16.91 -15.31
CA GLY A 26 -43.07 -15.64 -15.55
C GLY A 26 -42.33 -14.42 -14.98
N THR A 27 -42.74 -13.23 -15.42
CA THR A 27 -42.30 -11.93 -14.88
C THR A 27 -43.10 -11.59 -13.64
N ASN A 28 -42.52 -11.77 -12.45
CA ASN A 28 -43.24 -11.60 -11.19
C ASN A 28 -43.16 -10.15 -10.67
N THR A 29 -44.25 -9.65 -10.09
CA THR A 29 -44.42 -8.23 -9.70
C THR A 29 -44.90 -8.05 -8.25
N TYR A 30 -44.88 -9.10 -7.43
CA TYR A 30 -45.12 -8.97 -6.00
C TYR A 30 -44.04 -8.13 -5.34
N THR A 31 -44.37 -7.41 -4.26
CA THR A 31 -43.41 -6.50 -3.60
C THR A 31 -42.93 -6.97 -2.23
N GLY A 32 -43.41 -8.13 -1.76
CA GLY A 32 -42.95 -8.74 -0.51
C GLY A 32 -41.66 -9.57 -0.67
N SER A 33 -41.30 -10.26 0.40
CA SER A 33 -40.09 -11.09 0.47
C SER A 33 -40.26 -12.44 -0.22
N THR A 34 -39.14 -13.09 -0.53
CA THR A 34 -39.08 -14.46 -1.02
C THR A 34 -38.34 -15.34 -0.01
N THR A 35 -38.99 -16.37 0.51
CA THR A 35 -38.37 -17.34 1.42
C THR A 35 -38.29 -18.70 0.76
N VAL A 36 -37.08 -19.27 0.66
CA VAL A 36 -36.89 -20.66 0.25
C VAL A 36 -36.66 -21.49 1.52
N SER A 37 -37.75 -22.04 2.06
CA SER A 37 -37.74 -22.80 3.32
C SER A 37 -37.22 -24.22 3.14
N ALA A 38 -37.48 -24.85 1.99
CA ALA A 38 -37.01 -26.19 1.65
C ALA A 38 -36.98 -26.44 0.14
N GLY A 39 -36.22 -27.46 -0.28
CA GLY A 39 -36.10 -27.87 -1.68
C GLY A 39 -35.42 -26.82 -2.55
N THR A 40 -35.81 -26.75 -3.83
CA THR A 40 -35.21 -25.81 -4.80
C THR A 40 -36.22 -24.80 -5.33
N LEU A 41 -35.86 -23.52 -5.33
CA LEU A 41 -36.49 -22.47 -6.13
C LEU A 41 -35.60 -22.19 -7.35
N ALA A 42 -36.05 -22.59 -8.53
CA ALA A 42 -35.34 -22.42 -9.79
C ALA A 42 -35.87 -21.20 -10.56
N LEU A 43 -34.99 -20.26 -10.87
CA LEU A 43 -35.27 -19.03 -11.60
C LEU A 43 -34.96 -19.25 -13.08
N ASN A 44 -36.00 -19.32 -13.90
CA ASN A 44 -35.92 -19.65 -15.31
C ASN A 44 -36.73 -18.64 -16.15
N SER A 45 -36.53 -17.34 -15.87
CA SER A 45 -37.02 -16.25 -16.70
C SER A 45 -35.85 -15.67 -17.49
N SER A 46 -35.93 -15.68 -18.82
CA SER A 46 -34.88 -15.07 -19.66
C SER A 46 -34.80 -13.55 -19.54
N ALA A 47 -35.83 -12.91 -18.99
CA ALA A 47 -35.89 -11.48 -18.74
C ALA A 47 -35.26 -11.07 -17.40
N GLY A 48 -34.87 -12.02 -16.54
CA GLY A 48 -34.29 -11.72 -15.23
C GLY A 48 -35.28 -11.20 -14.20
N THR A 49 -36.54 -11.56 -14.37
CA THR A 49 -37.70 -11.10 -13.60
C THR A 49 -38.40 -12.25 -12.89
N ALA A 50 -37.69 -13.35 -12.65
CA ALA A 50 -38.27 -14.51 -12.00
C ALA A 50 -38.61 -14.19 -10.54
N LEU A 51 -37.88 -13.28 -9.91
CA LEU A 51 -38.27 -12.61 -8.68
C LEU A 51 -38.48 -11.12 -8.97
N ALA A 52 -39.14 -10.42 -8.05
CA ALA A 52 -39.20 -8.97 -8.14
C ALA A 52 -37.88 -8.36 -7.65
N ASP A 53 -37.33 -7.40 -8.39
CA ASP A 53 -36.00 -6.81 -8.16
C ASP A 53 -35.77 -6.27 -6.74
N GLY A 54 -36.81 -5.78 -6.07
CA GLY A 54 -36.75 -5.27 -4.71
C GLY A 54 -36.92 -6.34 -3.61
N SER A 55 -37.15 -7.60 -3.98
CA SER A 55 -37.52 -8.64 -3.03
C SER A 55 -36.34 -9.02 -2.15
N ALA A 56 -36.56 -9.06 -0.83
CA ALA A 56 -35.62 -9.66 0.10
C ALA A 56 -35.72 -11.18 0.03
N VAL A 57 -34.60 -11.86 -0.24
CA VAL A 57 -34.53 -13.31 -0.39
C VAL A 57 -33.81 -13.95 0.80
N SER A 58 -34.46 -14.93 1.42
CA SER A 58 -33.87 -15.78 2.46
C SER A 58 -33.86 -17.24 2.02
N VAL A 59 -32.70 -17.88 2.08
CA VAL A 59 -32.52 -19.30 1.73
C VAL A 59 -32.20 -20.09 2.99
N ALA A 60 -33.14 -20.92 3.44
CA ALA A 60 -32.96 -21.72 4.64
C ALA A 60 -31.89 -22.80 4.46
N SER A 61 -31.34 -23.29 5.57
CA SER A 61 -30.38 -24.40 5.56
C SER A 61 -30.96 -25.62 4.82
N GLY A 62 -30.18 -26.22 3.92
CA GLY A 62 -30.61 -27.34 3.08
C GLY A 62 -31.52 -26.97 1.89
N ALA A 63 -31.94 -25.71 1.77
CA ALA A 63 -32.67 -25.23 0.60
C ALA A 63 -31.71 -24.65 -0.46
N THR A 64 -32.20 -24.51 -1.70
CA THR A 64 -31.42 -23.99 -2.83
C THR A 64 -32.20 -22.93 -3.61
N LEU A 65 -31.56 -21.77 -3.85
CA LEU A 65 -31.94 -20.83 -4.89
C LEU A 65 -31.07 -21.12 -6.13
N SER A 66 -31.67 -21.43 -7.27
CA SER A 66 -30.94 -21.82 -8.49
C SER A 66 -31.26 -20.88 -9.65
N LEU A 67 -30.23 -20.29 -10.28
CA LEU A 67 -30.37 -19.47 -11.49
C LEU A 67 -30.14 -20.36 -12.72
N VAL A 68 -31.16 -20.46 -13.58
CA VAL A 68 -31.17 -21.39 -14.72
C VAL A 68 -30.90 -20.69 -16.05
N SER A 69 -31.61 -19.61 -16.39
CA SER A 69 -31.62 -19.07 -17.77
C SER A 69 -30.99 -17.71 -17.99
N ALA A 70 -30.97 -16.83 -16.99
CA ALA A 70 -30.52 -15.46 -17.17
C ALA A 70 -30.08 -14.82 -15.85
N THR A 71 -29.60 -13.58 -15.98
CA THR A 71 -29.26 -12.71 -14.86
C THR A 71 -30.49 -12.37 -14.03
N GLU A 72 -30.39 -12.31 -12.71
CA GLU A 72 -31.49 -11.93 -11.82
C GLU A 72 -31.07 -10.77 -10.92
N THR A 73 -32.01 -9.90 -10.53
CA THR A 73 -31.80 -8.86 -9.52
C THR A 73 -32.69 -9.10 -8.31
N ILE A 74 -32.15 -8.93 -7.10
CA ILE A 74 -32.90 -9.02 -5.83
C ILE A 74 -32.50 -7.88 -4.88
N GLY A 75 -33.37 -7.55 -3.93
CA GLY A 75 -33.16 -6.43 -3.00
C GLY A 75 -32.30 -6.79 -1.80
N ALA A 76 -32.35 -8.06 -1.35
CA ALA A 76 -31.51 -8.54 -0.27
C ALA A 76 -31.25 -10.05 -0.37
N LEU A 77 -30.13 -10.53 0.17
CA LEU A 77 -29.80 -11.95 0.25
C LEU A 77 -29.38 -12.35 1.67
N SER A 78 -29.98 -13.40 2.21
CA SER A 78 -29.64 -13.94 3.53
C SER A 78 -29.88 -15.44 3.63
N GLY A 79 -29.39 -16.04 4.72
CA GLY A 79 -29.72 -17.41 5.11
C GLY A 79 -28.52 -18.34 5.12
N ALA A 80 -28.78 -19.65 5.23
CA ALA A 80 -27.77 -20.70 5.38
C ALA A 80 -27.80 -21.74 4.24
N GLY A 81 -28.69 -21.58 3.27
CA GLY A 81 -28.82 -22.48 2.13
C GLY A 81 -27.92 -22.14 0.95
N THR A 82 -28.03 -22.92 -0.12
CA THR A 82 -27.19 -22.80 -1.30
C THR A 82 -27.75 -21.79 -2.30
N VAL A 83 -26.88 -20.95 -2.86
CA VAL A 83 -27.15 -20.15 -4.04
C VAL A 83 -26.38 -20.77 -5.22
N ALA A 84 -27.09 -21.40 -6.14
CA ALA A 84 -26.52 -22.01 -7.33
C ALA A 84 -26.64 -21.06 -8.53
N LEU A 85 -25.55 -20.36 -8.86
CA LEU A 85 -25.53 -19.36 -9.95
C LEU A 85 -25.59 -20.00 -11.34
N GLY A 86 -25.16 -21.25 -11.48
CA GLY A 86 -24.87 -21.82 -12.80
C GLY A 86 -23.81 -20.98 -13.50
N ALA A 87 -24.09 -20.55 -14.74
CA ALA A 87 -23.26 -19.60 -15.49
C ALA A 87 -23.84 -18.18 -15.50
N ASN A 88 -24.87 -17.91 -14.68
CA ASN A 88 -25.67 -16.68 -14.73
C ASN A 88 -25.20 -15.65 -13.69
N ALA A 89 -25.66 -14.40 -13.82
CA ALA A 89 -25.35 -13.35 -12.85
C ALA A 89 -26.48 -13.13 -11.84
N LEU A 90 -26.15 -12.96 -10.56
CA LEU A 90 -27.07 -12.49 -9.52
C LEU A 90 -26.62 -11.12 -9.04
N THR A 91 -27.48 -10.11 -9.20
CA THR A 91 -27.28 -8.79 -8.59
C THR A 91 -28.09 -8.69 -7.30
N VAL A 92 -27.40 -8.36 -6.21
CA VAL A 92 -28.01 -8.12 -4.90
C VAL A 92 -27.90 -6.63 -4.59
N SER A 93 -29.00 -5.88 -4.81
CA SER A 93 -29.14 -4.42 -4.58
C SER A 93 -29.41 -4.11 -3.11
N GLN A 94 -28.52 -4.63 -2.27
CA GLN A 94 -28.59 -4.68 -0.82
C GLN A 94 -28.66 -3.27 -0.20
N THR A 95 -29.78 -2.89 0.41
CA THR A 95 -29.90 -1.63 1.19
C THR A 95 -29.83 -1.85 2.70
N THR A 96 -30.20 -3.05 3.16
CA THR A 96 -30.09 -3.52 4.54
C THR A 96 -28.94 -4.51 4.67
N SER A 97 -28.19 -4.49 5.76
CA SER A 97 -27.08 -5.42 5.93
C SER A 97 -27.55 -6.83 6.30
N THR A 98 -27.04 -7.84 5.60
CA THR A 98 -27.43 -9.25 5.77
C THR A 98 -26.23 -10.19 5.74
N THR A 99 -26.45 -11.44 6.13
CA THR A 99 -25.46 -12.52 6.09
C THR A 99 -26.00 -13.72 5.31
N LEU A 100 -25.20 -14.24 4.40
CA LEU A 100 -25.34 -15.57 3.82
C LEU A 100 -24.23 -16.47 4.39
N SER A 101 -24.61 -17.41 5.24
CA SER A 101 -23.71 -18.43 5.81
C SER A 101 -23.67 -19.73 5.01
N GLY A 102 -24.56 -19.86 4.03
CA GLY A 102 -24.55 -20.98 3.09
C GLY A 102 -23.55 -20.82 1.95
N THR A 103 -23.57 -21.76 1.01
CA THR A 103 -22.60 -21.80 -0.10
C THR A 103 -23.12 -21.11 -1.36
N ILE A 104 -22.20 -20.58 -2.16
CA ILE A 104 -22.44 -20.09 -3.52
C ILE A 104 -21.67 -20.98 -4.48
N THR A 105 -22.36 -21.52 -5.48
CA THR A 105 -21.82 -22.49 -6.44
C THR A 105 -22.01 -22.03 -7.88
N GLY A 106 -21.25 -22.63 -8.80
CA GLY A 106 -21.25 -22.30 -10.22
C GLY A 106 -20.07 -21.42 -10.62
N SER A 107 -20.12 -20.93 -11.85
CA SER A 107 -19.09 -20.13 -12.52
C SER A 107 -19.61 -18.76 -12.99
N GLY A 108 -20.83 -18.40 -12.58
CA GLY A 108 -21.48 -17.14 -12.91
C GLY A 108 -20.88 -15.94 -12.18
N THR A 109 -21.70 -14.91 -11.94
CA THR A 109 -21.25 -13.69 -11.26
C THR A 109 -22.18 -13.33 -10.12
N LEU A 110 -21.61 -12.93 -8.98
CA LEU A 110 -22.34 -12.28 -7.91
C LEU A 110 -21.98 -10.79 -7.91
N THR A 111 -22.97 -9.94 -8.15
CA THR A 111 -22.83 -8.49 -8.05
C THR A 111 -23.44 -7.99 -6.76
N LYS A 112 -22.61 -7.43 -5.87
CA LYS A 112 -23.05 -6.70 -4.69
C LYS A 112 -23.22 -5.22 -5.03
N ALA A 113 -24.47 -4.76 -5.03
CA ALA A 113 -24.88 -3.37 -5.26
C ALA A 113 -25.66 -2.83 -4.05
N GLY A 114 -26.08 -1.56 -4.10
CA GLY A 114 -26.81 -0.90 -2.99
C GLY A 114 -25.92 -0.57 -1.78
N SER A 115 -26.44 0.25 -0.86
CA SER A 115 -25.67 0.85 0.24
C SER A 115 -25.37 -0.08 1.42
N GLY A 116 -26.10 -1.18 1.58
CA GLY A 116 -25.97 -2.13 2.69
C GLY A 116 -24.75 -3.05 2.56
N SER A 117 -24.49 -3.85 3.59
CA SER A 117 -23.45 -4.90 3.57
C SER A 117 -24.02 -6.27 3.25
N LEU A 118 -23.35 -7.04 2.39
CA LEU A 118 -23.56 -8.49 2.28
C LEU A 118 -22.37 -9.20 2.92
N THR A 119 -22.61 -9.96 3.98
CA THR A 119 -21.59 -10.80 4.61
C THR A 119 -21.66 -12.21 4.06
N LEU A 120 -20.56 -12.69 3.47
CA LEU A 120 -20.41 -14.09 3.08
C LEU A 120 -19.56 -14.81 4.12
N SER A 121 -20.14 -15.78 4.83
CA SER A 121 -19.43 -16.57 5.84
C SER A 121 -19.34 -18.06 5.53
N GLY A 122 -20.06 -18.53 4.51
CA GLY A 122 -19.92 -19.90 4.01
C GLY A 122 -18.60 -20.15 3.29
N THR A 123 -18.14 -21.41 3.33
CA THR A 123 -16.93 -21.85 2.61
C THR A 123 -17.27 -22.21 1.17
N ASN A 124 -16.67 -21.52 0.21
CA ASN A 124 -16.90 -21.63 -1.23
C ASN A 124 -15.65 -22.08 -2.00
N SER A 125 -14.69 -22.72 -1.31
CA SER A 125 -13.47 -23.27 -1.92
C SER A 125 -13.82 -24.22 -3.09
N GLY A 126 -13.27 -23.95 -4.27
CA GLY A 126 -13.51 -24.73 -5.48
C GLY A 126 -14.63 -24.20 -6.39
N ALA A 127 -15.39 -23.19 -5.94
CA ALA A 127 -16.30 -22.46 -6.81
C ALA A 127 -15.53 -21.39 -7.62
N THR A 128 -15.91 -21.17 -8.88
CA THR A 128 -15.16 -20.31 -9.82
C THR A 128 -15.91 -19.05 -10.24
N TRP A 129 -17.03 -18.75 -9.58
CA TRP A 129 -17.82 -17.54 -9.83
C TRP A 129 -17.02 -16.27 -9.54
N ALA A 130 -17.30 -15.22 -10.30
CA ALA A 130 -16.70 -13.90 -10.12
C ALA A 130 -17.52 -13.02 -9.18
N SER A 131 -16.85 -12.19 -8.38
CA SER A 131 -17.47 -11.19 -7.52
C SER A 131 -17.38 -9.81 -8.18
N THR A 132 -18.46 -9.02 -8.17
CA THR A 132 -18.41 -7.58 -8.46
C THR A 132 -18.96 -6.81 -7.26
N VAL A 133 -18.26 -5.78 -6.80
CA VAL A 133 -18.73 -4.87 -5.75
C VAL A 133 -18.90 -3.48 -6.35
N SER A 134 -20.12 -3.18 -6.80
CA SER A 134 -20.50 -1.91 -7.43
C SER A 134 -21.08 -0.89 -6.45
N GLY A 135 -21.41 -1.32 -5.23
CA GLY A 135 -21.88 -0.43 -4.17
C GLY A 135 -21.97 -1.09 -2.79
N GLY A 136 -21.90 -0.27 -1.74
CA GLY A 136 -21.92 -0.71 -0.35
C GLY A 136 -20.75 -1.62 -0.04
N THR A 137 -20.96 -2.64 0.80
CA THR A 137 -19.87 -3.48 1.31
C THR A 137 -20.10 -4.96 1.03
N LEU A 138 -19.10 -5.65 0.49
CA LEU A 138 -18.98 -7.11 0.54
C LEU A 138 -18.03 -7.47 1.68
N THR A 139 -18.53 -8.15 2.71
CA THR A 139 -17.76 -8.52 3.90
C THR A 139 -17.44 -10.02 3.89
N VAL A 140 -16.19 -10.37 4.15
CA VAL A 140 -15.69 -11.74 4.26
C VAL A 140 -14.80 -11.90 5.49
N SER A 141 -14.56 -13.15 5.90
CA SER A 141 -13.52 -13.47 6.88
C SER A 141 -12.37 -14.26 6.26
N THR A 142 -12.51 -14.85 5.09
CA THR A 142 -11.41 -15.59 4.44
C THR A 142 -11.54 -15.51 2.92
N ALA A 143 -10.44 -15.79 2.20
CA ALA A 143 -10.50 -15.96 0.75
C ALA A 143 -11.45 -17.09 0.32
N ALA A 144 -11.65 -18.10 1.17
CA ALA A 144 -12.58 -19.19 0.88
C ALA A 144 -14.04 -18.72 0.78
N ASN A 145 -14.40 -17.53 1.27
CA ASN A 145 -15.78 -17.04 1.19
C ASN A 145 -16.20 -16.61 -0.22
N ILE A 146 -15.27 -16.27 -1.12
CA ILE A 146 -15.58 -15.70 -2.45
C ILE A 146 -15.19 -16.60 -3.63
N GLY A 147 -14.85 -17.86 -3.38
CA GLY A 147 -14.37 -18.75 -4.44
C GLY A 147 -13.07 -18.27 -5.09
N SER A 148 -12.76 -18.77 -6.28
CA SER A 148 -11.51 -18.46 -7.01
C SER A 148 -11.69 -17.55 -8.23
N GLY A 149 -12.91 -17.14 -8.57
CA GLY A 149 -13.13 -16.22 -9.69
C GLY A 149 -12.65 -14.80 -9.38
N ALA A 150 -12.53 -13.96 -10.40
CA ALA A 150 -12.03 -12.60 -10.23
C ALA A 150 -12.93 -11.76 -9.30
N LEU A 151 -12.31 -10.82 -8.57
CA LEU A 151 -12.99 -9.79 -7.79
C LEU A 151 -12.88 -8.45 -8.52
N THR A 152 -14.01 -7.88 -8.91
CA THR A 152 -14.09 -6.53 -9.47
C THR A 152 -14.60 -5.56 -8.42
N LEU A 153 -13.90 -4.45 -8.21
CA LEU A 153 -14.39 -3.31 -7.43
C LEU A 153 -14.73 -2.17 -8.39
N ASP A 154 -15.97 -1.70 -8.36
CA ASP A 154 -16.46 -0.63 -9.24
C ASP A 154 -17.37 0.34 -8.46
N GLY A 155 -16.83 0.88 -7.37
CA GLY A 155 -17.47 1.86 -6.49
C GLY A 155 -17.76 1.36 -5.07
N GLY A 156 -17.60 0.07 -4.81
CA GLY A 156 -17.88 -0.54 -3.50
C GLY A 156 -16.67 -0.79 -2.59
N ILE A 157 -16.95 -1.39 -1.44
CA ILE A 157 -15.97 -1.76 -0.41
C ILE A 157 -15.88 -3.29 -0.30
N PHE A 158 -14.67 -3.84 -0.42
CA PHE A 158 -14.37 -5.20 -0.04
C PHE A 158 -13.71 -5.22 1.33
N ASN A 159 -14.39 -5.79 2.33
CA ASN A 159 -13.99 -5.71 3.73
C ASN A 159 -13.63 -7.10 4.29
N VAL A 160 -12.44 -7.20 4.89
CA VAL A 160 -11.91 -8.45 5.45
C VAL A 160 -11.86 -8.39 6.98
N THR A 161 -12.59 -9.27 7.64
CA THR A 161 -12.81 -9.19 9.10
C THR A 161 -11.91 -10.11 9.92
N ASN A 162 -11.16 -11.02 9.30
CA ASN A 162 -10.40 -12.01 10.06
C ASN A 162 -9.28 -11.40 10.90
N THR A 163 -9.20 -11.81 12.16
CA THR A 163 -8.09 -11.49 13.05
C THR A 163 -7.22 -12.71 13.39
N THR A 164 -7.68 -13.94 13.12
CA THR A 164 -7.02 -15.20 13.49
C THR A 164 -6.73 -16.07 12.26
N GLY A 165 -5.76 -16.98 12.33
CA GLY A 165 -5.46 -17.91 11.23
C GLY A 165 -5.02 -17.25 9.92
N ARG A 166 -4.53 -16.01 9.96
CA ARG A 166 -3.93 -15.34 8.79
C ARG A 166 -2.59 -16.01 8.45
N THR A 167 -2.23 -15.96 7.17
CA THR A 167 -1.06 -16.66 6.61
C THR A 167 0.13 -15.74 6.58
N SER A 168 1.34 -16.27 6.84
CA SER A 168 2.56 -15.56 6.47
C SER A 168 2.59 -15.38 4.95
N ALA A 169 2.81 -14.15 4.55
CA ALA A 169 2.77 -13.69 3.18
C ALA A 169 3.91 -14.26 2.31
N ASP A 170 5.07 -14.43 2.92
CA ASP A 170 6.36 -14.75 2.28
C ASP A 170 6.91 -16.13 2.68
N GLY A 171 6.28 -16.82 3.63
CA GLY A 171 6.78 -18.09 4.17
C GLY A 171 7.94 -17.93 5.16
N THR A 172 8.30 -16.71 5.57
CA THR A 172 9.47 -16.42 6.44
C THR A 172 9.12 -15.71 7.75
N GLY A 173 7.85 -15.40 7.99
CA GLY A 173 7.35 -15.07 9.34
C GLY A 173 7.30 -13.58 9.68
N SER A 174 7.66 -12.68 8.76
CA SER A 174 7.29 -11.27 8.85
C SER A 174 5.92 -11.03 8.18
N GLY A 175 5.03 -10.34 8.90
CA GLY A 175 3.69 -9.97 8.44
C GLY A 175 2.69 -11.13 8.25
N VAL A 176 1.59 -11.09 9.01
CA VAL A 176 0.52 -12.09 8.95
C VAL A 176 -0.69 -11.47 8.23
N TYR A 177 -1.08 -12.00 7.06
CA TYR A 177 -2.08 -11.39 6.15
C TYR A 177 -3.23 -12.33 5.84
N ASN A 178 -4.37 -11.73 5.46
CA ASN A 178 -5.45 -12.45 4.79
C ASN A 178 -5.16 -12.45 3.28
N VAL A 179 -4.61 -13.56 2.78
CA VAL A 179 -4.16 -13.68 1.39
C VAL A 179 -5.30 -14.11 0.47
N PHE A 180 -5.52 -13.33 -0.59
CA PHE A 180 -6.49 -13.58 -1.65
C PHE A 180 -5.76 -13.89 -2.95
N PHE A 181 -6.09 -15.02 -3.58
CA PHE A 181 -5.50 -15.48 -4.84
C PHE A 181 -6.29 -15.05 -6.07
N ASN A 182 -7.48 -14.49 -5.86
CA ASN A 182 -8.33 -13.96 -6.91
C ASN A 182 -7.60 -12.84 -7.66
N ASP A 183 -7.72 -12.82 -8.98
CA ASP A 183 -7.40 -11.61 -9.74
C ASP A 183 -8.35 -10.49 -9.29
N VAL A 184 -7.81 -9.29 -9.17
CA VAL A 184 -8.55 -8.11 -8.73
C VAL A 184 -8.54 -7.06 -9.84
N VAL A 185 -9.73 -6.62 -10.22
CA VAL A 185 -9.93 -5.56 -11.22
C VAL A 185 -10.53 -4.34 -10.52
N ILE A 186 -9.85 -3.20 -10.63
CA ILE A 186 -10.39 -1.92 -10.17
C ILE A 186 -11.02 -1.21 -11.37
N GLY A 187 -12.35 -1.30 -11.45
CA GLY A 187 -13.19 -0.68 -12.48
C GLY A 187 -13.15 0.85 -12.43
N SER A 188 -13.74 1.51 -13.42
CA SER A 188 -13.71 2.97 -13.54
C SER A 188 -14.33 3.71 -12.34
N GLY A 189 -15.26 3.09 -11.63
CA GLY A 189 -15.85 3.60 -10.39
C GLY A 189 -14.89 3.55 -9.19
N GLY A 190 -13.71 2.93 -9.34
CA GLY A 190 -12.74 2.73 -8.28
C GLY A 190 -13.19 1.67 -7.28
N GLY A 191 -12.60 1.64 -6.10
CA GLY A 191 -12.98 0.69 -5.06
C GLY A 191 -12.20 0.88 -3.79
N THR A 192 -12.72 0.32 -2.69
CA THR A 192 -12.01 0.30 -1.42
C THR A 192 -11.73 -1.14 -0.99
N ILE A 193 -10.50 -1.41 -0.55
CA ILE A 193 -10.17 -2.64 0.17
C ILE A 193 -9.88 -2.27 1.63
N SER A 194 -10.59 -2.89 2.56
CA SER A 194 -10.52 -2.55 3.99
C SER A 194 -10.43 -3.79 4.88
N GLY A 195 -10.20 -3.51 6.17
CA GLY A 195 -10.19 -4.53 7.21
C GLY A 195 -8.78 -4.99 7.57
N ASN A 196 -8.69 -6.22 8.03
CA ASN A 196 -7.51 -6.73 8.73
C ASN A 196 -6.48 -7.31 7.74
N ASN A 197 -5.44 -6.53 7.41
CA ASN A 197 -4.28 -6.95 6.62
C ASN A 197 -4.62 -7.78 5.36
N PRO A 198 -5.49 -7.31 4.46
CA PRO A 198 -5.71 -7.98 3.18
C PRO A 198 -4.43 -7.95 2.32
N ALA A 199 -4.17 -9.06 1.64
CA ALA A 199 -3.05 -9.24 0.74
C ALA A 199 -3.54 -9.81 -0.59
N LEU A 200 -3.23 -9.13 -1.70
CA LEU A 200 -3.61 -9.56 -3.04
C LEU A 200 -2.43 -10.28 -3.71
N LYS A 201 -2.60 -11.58 -3.90
CA LYS A 201 -1.62 -12.42 -4.60
C LYS A 201 -1.98 -12.65 -6.08
N GLY A 202 -3.26 -12.61 -6.42
CA GLY A 202 -3.70 -12.56 -7.82
C GLY A 202 -3.30 -11.26 -8.51
N ALA A 203 -3.47 -11.19 -9.83
CA ALA A 203 -3.12 -10.01 -10.60
C ALA A 203 -4.05 -8.84 -10.25
N LEU A 204 -3.48 -7.68 -9.92
CA LEU A 204 -4.19 -6.41 -9.79
C LEU A 204 -4.13 -5.66 -11.13
N SER A 205 -5.28 -5.23 -11.63
CA SER A 205 -5.43 -4.52 -12.90
C SER A 205 -6.54 -3.45 -12.85
N GLY A 206 -6.67 -2.68 -13.94
CA GLY A 206 -7.70 -1.66 -14.09
C GLY A 206 -7.19 -0.23 -13.90
N THR A 207 -8.10 0.73 -14.01
CA THR A 207 -7.78 2.16 -14.13
C THR A 207 -8.41 3.03 -13.05
N GLY A 208 -9.39 2.51 -12.29
CA GLY A 208 -10.01 3.29 -11.23
C GLY A 208 -9.11 3.47 -10.01
N THR A 209 -9.48 4.41 -9.15
CA THR A 209 -8.76 4.66 -7.90
C THR A 209 -9.03 3.56 -6.88
N LEU A 210 -7.97 2.92 -6.39
CA LEU A 210 -8.01 1.97 -5.28
C LEU A 210 -7.75 2.71 -3.96
N THR A 211 -8.70 2.65 -3.03
CA THR A 211 -8.54 3.16 -1.67
C THR A 211 -8.25 2.02 -0.71
N ALA A 212 -7.29 2.19 0.20
CA ALA A 212 -6.98 1.18 1.20
C ALA A 212 -6.59 1.79 2.56
N ASN A 213 -6.84 1.04 3.63
CA ASN A 213 -6.19 1.30 4.91
C ASN A 213 -4.89 0.50 4.99
N VAL A 214 -4.95 -0.82 5.14
CA VAL A 214 -3.79 -1.72 5.06
C VAL A 214 -3.95 -2.61 3.84
N LEU A 215 -2.91 -2.74 3.00
CA LEU A 215 -2.96 -3.58 1.80
C LEU A 215 -1.57 -4.09 1.38
N GLY A 216 -1.45 -5.41 1.23
CA GLY A 216 -0.33 -6.07 0.56
C GLY A 216 -0.62 -6.38 -0.91
N ILE A 217 0.37 -6.24 -1.79
CA ILE A 217 0.25 -6.47 -3.24
C ILE A 217 1.46 -7.26 -3.75
N TRP A 218 1.23 -8.38 -4.45
CA TRP A 218 2.30 -9.18 -5.10
C TRP A 218 2.44 -8.93 -6.60
N ASN A 219 1.36 -8.58 -7.29
CA ASN A 219 1.35 -8.46 -8.74
C ASN A 219 0.40 -7.34 -9.15
N ALA A 220 0.94 -6.16 -9.38
CA ALA A 220 0.19 -5.01 -9.89
C ALA A 220 0.79 -4.46 -11.19
N SER A 221 1.56 -5.26 -11.92
CA SER A 221 2.16 -4.86 -13.19
C SER A 221 1.14 -4.37 -14.23
N GLY A 222 -0.10 -4.88 -14.17
CA GLY A 222 -1.21 -4.48 -15.04
C GLY A 222 -2.09 -3.34 -14.48
N TYR A 223 -1.79 -2.79 -13.31
CA TYR A 223 -2.59 -1.73 -12.69
C TYR A 223 -2.07 -0.35 -13.07
N SER A 224 -2.96 0.51 -13.58
CA SER A 224 -2.63 1.88 -13.98
C SER A 224 -3.48 2.93 -13.28
N GLY A 225 -4.40 2.51 -12.42
CA GLY A 225 -5.16 3.42 -11.56
C GLY A 225 -4.34 3.97 -10.39
N ASN A 226 -4.87 4.99 -9.74
CA ASN A 226 -4.23 5.61 -8.58
C ASN A 226 -4.51 4.83 -7.29
N ILE A 227 -3.56 4.81 -6.36
CA ILE A 227 -3.78 4.27 -5.01
C ILE A 227 -3.94 5.45 -4.04
N THR A 228 -4.94 5.39 -3.17
CA THR A 228 -5.11 6.33 -2.06
C THR A 228 -5.07 5.57 -0.74
N LEU A 229 -4.10 5.89 0.12
CA LEU A 229 -4.04 5.36 1.48
C LEU A 229 -4.81 6.26 2.42
N ASN A 230 -5.68 5.67 3.24
CA ASN A 230 -6.34 6.39 4.33
C ASN A 230 -5.31 6.87 5.38
N ALA A 231 -5.75 7.75 6.29
CA ALA A 231 -4.89 8.15 7.40
C ALA A 231 -4.44 6.93 8.22
N SER A 232 -3.15 6.89 8.58
CA SER A 232 -2.45 5.77 9.20
C SER A 232 -2.41 4.49 8.34
N GLY A 233 -2.68 4.60 7.04
CA GLY A 233 -2.71 3.48 6.12
C GLY A 233 -1.32 2.90 5.83
N GLN A 234 -1.28 1.64 5.44
CA GLN A 234 -0.09 0.89 5.06
C GLN A 234 -0.28 0.26 3.69
N LEU A 235 0.67 0.49 2.79
CA LEU A 235 0.73 -0.17 1.49
C LEU A 235 2.03 -0.94 1.39
N GLU A 236 1.99 -2.16 0.91
CA GLU A 236 3.18 -3.00 0.84
C GLU A 236 3.28 -3.71 -0.49
N ALA A 237 4.45 -3.59 -1.13
CA ALA A 237 4.78 -4.33 -2.34
C ALA A 237 5.64 -5.54 -1.98
N PHE A 238 5.15 -6.72 -2.34
CA PHE A 238 5.80 -8.01 -2.17
C PHE A 238 6.29 -8.59 -3.50
N GLY A 239 7.05 -9.69 -3.41
CA GLY A 239 7.52 -10.42 -4.59
C GLY A 239 8.43 -9.53 -5.43
N THR A 240 8.36 -9.60 -6.76
CA THR A 240 9.15 -8.76 -7.70
C THR A 240 8.35 -7.63 -8.35
N SER A 241 7.05 -7.52 -8.09
CA SER A 241 6.20 -6.46 -8.63
C SER A 241 6.31 -5.16 -7.83
N GLY A 242 5.95 -4.04 -8.47
CA GLY A 242 5.66 -2.77 -7.80
C GLY A 242 4.16 -2.54 -7.58
N PHE A 243 3.77 -1.27 -7.39
CA PHE A 243 2.40 -0.81 -7.14
C PHE A 243 1.59 -0.50 -8.42
N GLY A 244 2.05 -0.98 -9.58
CA GLY A 244 1.55 -0.55 -10.88
C GLY A 244 2.15 0.77 -11.34
N SER A 245 1.44 1.52 -12.17
CA SER A 245 1.96 2.75 -12.82
C SER A 245 1.27 4.05 -12.40
N GLY A 246 0.14 3.98 -11.69
CA GLY A 246 -0.57 5.17 -11.22
C GLY A 246 0.11 5.87 -10.03
N ALA A 247 -0.43 7.02 -9.65
CA ALA A 247 0.07 7.79 -8.52
C ALA A 247 -0.40 7.18 -7.18
N ILE A 248 0.39 7.39 -6.12
CA ILE A 248 0.06 6.98 -4.76
C ILE A 248 -0.16 8.22 -3.90
N THR A 249 -1.38 8.41 -3.41
CA THR A 249 -1.69 9.46 -2.43
C THR A 249 -1.51 8.91 -1.02
N ALA A 250 -0.54 9.45 -0.29
CA ALA A 250 -0.26 9.10 1.10
C ALA A 250 -0.86 10.15 2.04
N ASN A 251 -1.97 9.80 2.71
CA ASN A 251 -2.59 10.66 3.73
C ASN A 251 -1.80 10.62 5.05
N ALA A 252 -2.23 11.39 6.05
CA ALA A 252 -1.53 11.55 7.32
C ALA A 252 -1.12 10.23 7.97
N SER A 253 0.14 10.13 8.37
CA SER A 253 0.75 8.95 9.02
C SER A 253 0.76 7.68 8.18
N SER A 254 0.56 7.76 6.86
CA SER A 254 0.62 6.58 6.00
C SER A 254 2.05 6.06 5.87
N THR A 255 2.18 4.75 5.64
CA THR A 255 3.46 4.09 5.41
C THR A 255 3.41 3.30 4.10
N ILE A 256 4.42 3.47 3.26
CA ILE A 256 4.65 2.66 2.07
C ILE A 256 5.84 1.74 2.36
N TRP A 257 5.59 0.44 2.41
CA TRP A 257 6.57 -0.61 2.62
C TRP A 257 7.03 -1.18 1.29
N ILE A 258 8.34 -1.38 1.21
CA ILE A 258 9.01 -1.98 0.07
C ILE A 258 9.72 -3.24 0.55
N ALA A 259 9.21 -4.40 0.16
CA ALA A 259 9.92 -5.67 0.31
C ALA A 259 10.55 -6.11 -1.02
N GLY A 260 11.47 -7.08 -0.99
CA GLY A 260 12.02 -7.71 -2.21
C GLY A 260 13.50 -7.46 -2.52
N SER A 261 13.99 -8.00 -3.64
CA SER A 261 15.33 -7.69 -4.19
C SER A 261 15.40 -6.31 -4.87
N SER A 262 16.57 -5.90 -5.37
CA SER A 262 16.79 -4.66 -6.14
C SER A 262 15.67 -4.37 -7.14
N ARG A 263 15.08 -3.17 -7.07
CA ARG A 263 13.92 -2.77 -7.87
C ARG A 263 13.81 -1.26 -8.00
N THR A 264 13.08 -0.82 -9.03
CA THR A 264 12.78 0.58 -9.29
C THR A 264 11.27 0.80 -9.28
N PHE A 265 10.82 1.75 -8.47
CA PHE A 265 9.44 2.23 -8.42
C PHE A 265 9.32 3.52 -9.22
N GLY A 266 8.48 3.48 -10.26
CA GLY A 266 8.18 4.63 -11.11
C GLY A 266 6.96 5.43 -10.66
N ASN A 267 6.23 4.96 -9.65
CA ASN A 267 5.02 5.64 -9.16
C ASN A 267 5.36 7.03 -8.62
N ASN A 268 4.57 8.02 -9.00
CA ASN A 268 4.57 9.32 -8.34
C ASN A 268 3.88 9.18 -6.97
N ILE A 269 4.39 9.88 -5.96
CA ILE A 269 3.80 9.93 -4.63
C ILE A 269 3.31 11.36 -4.36
N VAL A 270 2.07 11.48 -3.90
CA VAL A 270 1.50 12.74 -3.41
C VAL A 270 1.35 12.65 -1.90
N LEU A 271 2.12 13.43 -1.16
CA LEU A 271 2.01 13.58 0.28
C LEU A 271 0.79 14.47 0.61
N ALA A 272 -0.34 13.87 0.95
CA ALA A 272 -1.52 14.57 1.48
C ALA A 272 -1.43 14.76 3.01
N GLY A 273 -0.55 14.01 3.66
CA GLY A 273 -0.11 14.23 5.03
C GLY A 273 1.35 13.84 5.20
N ASN A 274 1.88 13.94 6.42
CA ASN A 274 3.19 13.37 6.73
C ASN A 274 3.15 11.87 6.48
N ALA A 275 4.15 11.32 5.81
CA ALA A 275 4.16 9.91 5.45
C ALA A 275 5.56 9.31 5.57
N SER A 276 5.60 7.99 5.66
CA SER A 276 6.82 7.21 5.72
C SER A 276 6.98 6.34 4.48
N ILE A 277 8.19 6.20 3.98
CA ILE A 277 8.58 5.13 3.07
C ILE A 277 9.60 4.26 3.79
N ARG A 278 9.38 2.96 3.79
CA ARG A 278 10.18 2.00 4.55
C ARG A 278 10.63 0.86 3.65
N SER A 279 11.89 0.44 3.76
CA SER A 279 12.22 -0.94 3.40
C SER A 279 11.66 -1.87 4.46
N ASP A 280 11.13 -3.01 4.04
CA ASP A 280 10.74 -4.08 4.93
C ASP A 280 11.98 -4.71 5.58
N ASN A 281 11.81 -5.17 6.82
CA ASN A 281 12.89 -5.59 7.72
C ASN A 281 13.21 -7.09 7.64
N ASP A 282 12.53 -7.86 6.79
CA ASP A 282 12.77 -9.29 6.68
C ASP A 282 14.06 -9.57 5.90
N ALA A 283 15.11 -9.90 6.65
CA ALA A 283 16.48 -10.19 6.22
C ALA A 283 16.59 -11.36 5.21
N THR A 284 15.51 -12.10 4.96
CA THR A 284 15.49 -13.21 4.01
C THR A 284 15.15 -12.80 2.57
N VAL A 285 14.64 -11.58 2.37
CA VAL A 285 14.23 -11.07 1.05
C VAL A 285 15.24 -10.06 0.48
N LEU A 286 16.04 -9.45 1.35
CA LEU A 286 17.06 -8.45 1.04
C LEU A 286 18.44 -9.10 0.88
N VAL A 287 18.93 -9.20 -0.36
CA VAL A 287 20.33 -9.57 -0.60
C VAL A 287 21.21 -8.38 -0.25
N SER A 288 22.26 -8.58 0.55
CA SER A 288 23.22 -7.51 0.88
C SER A 288 23.75 -6.83 -0.40
N GLY A 289 23.70 -5.49 -0.42
CA GLY A 289 24.04 -4.67 -1.58
C GLY A 289 22.86 -4.40 -2.54
N ALA A 290 21.63 -4.79 -2.18
CA ALA A 290 20.45 -4.41 -2.93
C ALA A 290 20.24 -2.88 -2.93
N ALA A 291 19.57 -2.40 -3.98
CA ALA A 291 19.17 -1.01 -4.12
C ALA A 291 17.67 -0.90 -4.44
N PHE A 292 16.97 -0.10 -3.64
CA PHE A 292 15.58 0.28 -3.93
C PHE A 292 15.57 1.69 -4.48
N THR A 293 15.14 1.84 -5.72
CA THR A 293 15.13 3.13 -6.38
C THR A 293 13.71 3.66 -6.48
N PHE A 294 13.43 4.79 -5.85
CA PHE A 294 12.26 5.61 -6.22
C PHE A 294 12.69 6.58 -7.32
N SER A 295 12.13 6.36 -8.51
CA SER A 295 12.39 7.13 -9.73
C SER A 295 11.25 8.08 -10.09
N GLY A 296 10.03 7.79 -9.60
CA GLY A 296 8.91 8.72 -9.66
C GLY A 296 9.13 9.95 -8.79
N THR A 297 8.30 10.97 -8.98
CA THR A 297 8.37 12.22 -8.21
C THR A 297 7.56 12.13 -6.93
N ILE A 298 8.06 12.73 -5.86
CA ILE A 298 7.33 12.95 -4.61
C ILE A 298 6.95 14.43 -4.55
N SER A 299 5.64 14.70 -4.52
CA SER A 299 5.04 16.01 -4.36
C SER A 299 4.19 16.05 -3.09
N GLU A 300 3.57 17.20 -2.80
CA GLU A 300 2.67 17.34 -1.66
C GLU A 300 1.37 18.05 -2.05
N SER A 301 0.34 17.89 -1.22
CA SER A 301 -0.88 18.70 -1.27
C SER A 301 -1.15 19.31 0.10
N GLY A 302 -1.69 20.53 0.11
CA GLY A 302 -2.09 21.20 1.35
C GLY A 302 -0.93 21.70 2.22
N GLY A 303 0.22 22.06 1.63
CA GLY A 303 1.37 22.66 2.32
C GLY A 303 2.43 21.65 2.77
N ALA A 304 3.43 22.13 3.51
CA ALA A 304 4.63 21.39 3.87
C ALA A 304 4.34 20.05 4.57
N ARG A 305 4.83 18.95 3.98
CA ARG A 305 4.73 17.59 4.55
C ARG A 305 6.10 16.99 4.81
N THR A 306 6.23 16.38 5.99
CA THR A 306 7.41 15.59 6.32
C THR A 306 7.36 14.26 5.60
N LEU A 307 8.44 13.93 4.89
CA LEU A 307 8.71 12.59 4.38
C LEU A 307 9.71 11.92 5.31
N THR A 308 9.31 10.81 5.93
CA THR A 308 10.23 9.96 6.71
C THR A 308 10.67 8.78 5.86
N ILE A 309 11.97 8.52 5.80
CA ILE A 309 12.55 7.39 5.09
C ILE A 309 13.25 6.50 6.10
N THR A 310 12.81 5.26 6.18
CA THR A 310 13.46 4.22 6.97
C THR A 310 14.02 3.17 6.03
N ASN A 311 15.30 2.90 6.17
CA ASN A 311 15.93 1.76 5.52
C ASN A 311 16.47 0.85 6.62
N ASP A 312 15.74 -0.24 6.89
CA ASP A 312 16.02 -1.14 8.02
C ASP A 312 17.27 -2.02 7.78
N ASP A 313 17.91 -1.96 6.59
CA ASP A 313 19.20 -2.58 6.29
C ASP A 313 20.21 -1.55 5.76
N SER A 314 21.16 -1.16 6.62
CA SER A 314 22.21 -0.17 6.30
C SER A 314 23.22 -0.63 5.25
N SER A 315 23.25 -1.92 4.91
CA SER A 315 24.07 -2.47 3.82
C SER A 315 23.47 -2.21 2.44
N ASN A 316 22.17 -1.88 2.37
CA ASN A 316 21.44 -1.62 1.15
C ASN A 316 21.24 -0.12 0.92
N ALA A 317 21.14 0.29 -0.34
CA ALA A 317 20.87 1.68 -0.68
C ALA A 317 19.36 1.90 -0.88
N PHE A 318 18.77 2.82 -0.13
CA PHE A 318 17.50 3.44 -0.52
C PHE A 318 17.81 4.65 -1.42
N VAL A 319 17.58 4.52 -2.72
CA VAL A 319 17.91 5.55 -3.71
C VAL A 319 16.68 6.41 -4.01
N LEU A 320 16.78 7.70 -3.71
CA LEU A 320 15.78 8.68 -4.10
C LEU A 320 16.32 9.44 -5.31
N SER A 321 15.83 9.11 -6.50
CA SER A 321 16.35 9.61 -7.78
C SER A 321 15.41 10.58 -8.50
N GLY A 322 14.12 10.56 -8.16
CA GLY A 322 13.13 11.49 -8.66
C GLY A 322 13.43 12.95 -8.29
N THR A 323 13.02 13.89 -9.13
CA THR A 323 13.03 15.32 -8.81
C THR A 323 11.79 15.63 -7.98
N ASN A 324 11.98 15.90 -6.69
CA ASN A 324 10.90 15.98 -5.72
C ASN A 324 10.56 17.44 -5.37
N SER A 325 9.29 17.72 -5.09
CA SER A 325 8.78 19.07 -4.89
C SER A 325 8.15 19.33 -3.52
N TYR A 326 8.02 18.32 -2.65
CA TYR A 326 7.53 18.51 -1.27
C TYR A 326 8.40 19.52 -0.51
N SER A 327 7.78 20.38 0.28
CA SER A 327 8.41 21.52 0.93
C SER A 327 8.71 21.30 2.42
N GLY A 328 8.21 20.22 3.00
CA GLY A 328 8.55 19.81 4.35
C GLY A 328 9.93 19.13 4.46
N THR A 329 10.25 18.70 5.68
CA THR A 329 11.54 18.08 6.01
C THR A 329 11.64 16.67 5.44
N THR A 330 12.80 16.31 4.88
CA THR A 330 13.16 14.90 4.68
C THR A 330 13.77 14.36 5.98
N THR A 331 13.17 13.35 6.59
CA THR A 331 13.71 12.69 7.79
C THR A 331 14.30 11.34 7.40
N ILE A 332 15.58 11.14 7.69
CA ILE A 332 16.26 9.85 7.56
C ILE A 332 16.27 9.21 8.94
N SER A 333 15.54 8.10 9.09
CA SER A 333 15.40 7.39 10.36
C SER A 333 16.74 6.82 10.87
N ALA A 334 16.75 6.39 12.13
CA ALA A 334 17.92 5.75 12.72
C ALA A 334 18.39 4.54 11.89
N SER A 335 19.71 4.34 11.83
CA SER A 335 20.39 3.27 11.09
C SER A 335 20.03 3.16 9.60
N SER A 336 19.40 4.20 9.02
CA SER A 336 18.93 4.18 7.64
C SER A 336 19.93 4.85 6.71
N LYS A 337 20.15 4.26 5.53
CA LYS A 337 20.93 4.87 4.44
C LYS A 337 20.02 5.32 3.30
N VAL A 338 20.08 6.62 2.97
CA VAL A 338 19.40 7.22 1.80
C VAL A 338 20.44 7.79 0.83
N SER A 339 20.35 7.42 -0.44
CA SER A 339 21.24 7.84 -1.51
C SER A 339 20.56 8.83 -2.45
N VAL A 340 21.25 9.91 -2.79
CA VAL A 340 20.78 10.98 -3.69
C VAL A 340 21.87 11.41 -4.66
N SER A 341 21.47 11.80 -5.86
CA SER A 341 22.38 12.33 -6.88
C SER A 341 22.26 13.84 -7.06
N ALA A 342 21.23 14.48 -6.50
CA ALA A 342 20.96 15.91 -6.64
C ALA A 342 20.21 16.47 -5.43
N ASN A 343 20.34 17.78 -5.19
CA ASN A 343 19.60 18.50 -4.14
C ASN A 343 18.08 18.32 -4.24
N ALA A 344 17.56 18.31 -5.47
CA ALA A 344 16.14 18.19 -5.75
C ALA A 344 15.58 16.80 -5.43
N ASN A 345 16.43 15.79 -5.22
CA ASN A 345 15.97 14.51 -4.69
C ASN A 345 15.43 14.64 -3.26
N LEU A 346 15.86 15.65 -2.49
CA LEU A 346 15.44 15.84 -1.10
C LEU A 346 14.24 16.81 -0.96
N GLY A 347 13.50 17.03 -2.05
CA GLY A 347 12.36 17.95 -2.08
C GLY A 347 12.76 19.41 -2.30
N SER A 348 11.77 20.29 -2.29
CA SER A 348 11.95 21.75 -2.32
C SER A 348 12.20 22.35 -0.94
N GLY A 349 11.88 21.60 0.13
CA GLY A 349 12.03 22.01 1.53
C GLY A 349 13.46 22.36 1.93
N SER A 350 13.64 23.04 3.07
CA SER A 350 14.94 23.59 3.46
C SER A 350 15.78 22.69 4.37
N SER A 351 15.25 21.54 4.81
CA SER A 351 15.87 20.73 5.87
C SER A 351 15.86 19.22 5.62
N VAL A 352 16.92 18.58 6.10
CA VAL A 352 17.06 17.14 6.32
C VAL A 352 17.27 16.90 7.81
N SER A 353 16.53 15.98 8.40
CA SER A 353 16.78 15.48 9.77
C SER A 353 17.41 14.10 9.70
N MET A 354 18.44 13.85 10.50
CA MET A 354 19.18 12.58 10.52
C MET A 354 19.12 11.96 11.91
N GLY A 355 18.56 10.74 12.00
CA GLY A 355 18.54 9.93 13.21
C GLY A 355 19.90 9.31 13.56
N ALA A 356 19.97 8.61 14.70
CA ALA A 356 21.19 7.94 15.14
C ALA A 356 21.61 6.85 14.14
N GLY A 357 22.85 6.90 13.64
CA GLY A 357 23.38 5.99 12.63
C GLY A 357 22.85 6.26 11.21
N ALA A 358 22.05 7.31 10.99
CA ALA A 358 21.55 7.65 9.67
C ALA A 358 22.70 8.05 8.73
N THR A 359 22.59 7.67 7.46
CA THR A 359 23.54 8.03 6.40
C THR A 359 22.82 8.73 5.25
N LEU A 360 23.28 9.93 4.90
CA LEU A 360 22.97 10.58 3.63
C LEU A 360 24.15 10.35 2.69
N ASP A 361 23.93 9.56 1.63
CA ASP A 361 24.92 9.20 0.64
C ASP A 361 24.73 10.05 -0.63
N ILE A 362 25.73 10.86 -0.96
CA ILE A 362 25.70 11.75 -2.13
C ILE A 362 26.50 11.07 -3.24
N THR A 363 25.78 10.58 -4.25
CA THR A 363 26.36 9.82 -5.36
C THR A 363 26.63 10.68 -6.59
N GLY A 364 25.97 11.84 -6.71
CA GLY A 364 26.19 12.77 -7.81
C GLY A 364 27.46 13.61 -7.61
N SER A 365 28.28 13.74 -8.66
CA SER A 365 29.49 14.57 -8.63
C SER A 365 29.19 16.03 -9.00
N GLY A 366 29.89 16.97 -8.37
CA GLY A 366 29.61 18.41 -8.49
C GLY A 366 28.31 18.84 -7.81
N THR A 367 27.74 18.00 -6.93
CA THR A 367 26.43 18.24 -6.33
C THR A 367 26.53 19.21 -5.16
N THR A 368 25.71 20.26 -5.17
CA THR A 368 25.49 21.11 -3.99
C THR A 368 24.20 20.71 -3.30
N ILE A 369 24.29 20.19 -2.07
CA ILE A 369 23.14 20.02 -1.18
C ILE A 369 22.98 21.32 -0.38
N SER A 370 21.89 22.03 -0.62
CA SER A 370 21.61 23.33 0.03
C SER A 370 20.73 23.20 1.28
N LYS A 371 20.35 21.97 1.64
CA LYS A 371 19.47 21.67 2.77
C LYS A 371 20.25 21.82 4.08
N ALA A 372 19.64 22.47 5.07
CA ALA A 372 20.14 22.39 6.44
C ALA A 372 20.06 20.94 6.93
N VAL A 373 21.09 20.46 7.62
CA VAL A 373 21.13 19.10 8.19
C VAL A 373 21.04 19.20 9.71
N ALA A 374 19.94 18.70 10.27
CA ALA A 374 19.75 18.59 11.71
C ALA A 374 20.15 17.18 12.17
N LEU A 375 21.22 17.08 12.96
CA LEU A 375 21.64 15.84 13.61
C LEU A 375 20.76 15.63 14.85
N SER A 376 19.77 14.74 14.73
CA SER A 376 18.96 14.25 15.86
C SER A 376 19.55 13.00 16.53
N GLY A 377 20.59 12.43 15.91
CA GLY A 377 21.52 11.46 16.44
C GLY A 377 22.83 11.55 15.69
N ALA A 378 23.84 10.74 16.06
CA ALA A 378 25.11 10.71 15.32
C ALA A 378 24.85 10.31 13.87
N GLY A 379 25.32 11.12 12.91
CA GLY A 379 24.98 10.96 11.50
C GLY A 379 26.21 10.85 10.60
N THR A 380 26.01 10.27 9.41
CA THR A 380 27.07 10.10 8.40
C THR A 380 26.71 10.79 7.10
N LEU A 381 27.61 11.65 6.60
CA LEU A 381 27.59 12.14 5.23
C LEU A 381 28.59 11.32 4.43
N SER A 382 28.10 10.56 3.44
CA SER A 382 28.93 9.76 2.54
C SER A 382 29.02 10.44 1.17
N VAL A 383 30.19 10.40 0.55
CA VAL A 383 30.38 10.83 -0.85
C VAL A 383 31.06 9.72 -1.63
N GLY A 384 30.42 9.30 -2.72
CA GLY A 384 30.86 8.19 -3.57
C GLY A 384 32.27 8.39 -4.16
N SER A 385 32.89 7.29 -4.58
CA SER A 385 34.24 7.33 -5.17
C SER A 385 34.31 8.23 -6.40
N GLY A 386 35.30 9.12 -6.44
CA GLY A 386 35.48 10.09 -7.52
C GLY A 386 34.45 11.21 -7.57
N ALA A 387 33.44 11.20 -6.70
CA ALA A 387 32.45 12.27 -6.61
C ALA A 387 32.95 13.41 -5.73
N THR A 388 32.51 14.62 -6.07
CA THR A 388 32.64 15.81 -5.23
C THR A 388 31.25 16.31 -4.85
N ALA A 389 31.08 16.73 -3.60
CA ALA A 389 29.85 17.32 -3.11
C ALA A 389 30.12 18.55 -2.25
N THR A 390 29.22 19.52 -2.26
CA THR A 390 29.21 20.65 -1.33
C THR A 390 27.94 20.58 -0.50
N LEU A 391 28.05 20.62 0.82
CA LEU A 391 26.93 20.88 1.72
C LEU A 391 27.01 22.36 2.14
N SER A 392 26.12 23.17 1.57
CA SER A 392 26.07 24.61 1.84
C SER A 392 25.06 24.99 2.92
N GLY A 393 24.11 24.10 3.22
CA GLY A 393 23.20 24.26 4.36
C GLY A 393 23.93 24.07 5.69
N VAL A 394 23.41 24.68 6.75
CA VAL A 394 23.95 24.57 8.11
C VAL A 394 23.75 23.14 8.63
N VAL A 395 24.81 22.55 9.16
CA VAL A 395 24.75 21.36 10.02
C VAL A 395 24.60 21.78 11.48
N SER A 396 23.66 21.18 12.20
CA SER A 396 23.28 21.56 13.58
C SER A 396 22.97 20.32 14.43
N GLY A 397 22.88 20.49 15.76
CA GLY A 397 22.55 19.43 16.71
C GLY A 397 23.71 19.07 17.65
N SER A 398 23.47 18.23 18.66
CA SER A 398 24.50 17.93 19.67
C SER A 398 25.36 16.70 19.37
N TYR A 399 25.14 16.05 18.23
CA TYR A 399 25.69 14.73 17.94
C TYR A 399 26.85 14.79 16.96
N ALA A 400 27.61 13.68 16.91
CA ALA A 400 28.76 13.54 16.05
C ALA A 400 28.38 13.52 14.56
N LEU A 401 29.26 14.08 13.74
CA LEU A 401 29.20 14.02 12.28
C LEU A 401 30.34 13.15 11.76
N THR A 402 30.02 12.14 10.95
CA THR A 402 31.03 11.35 10.24
C THR A 402 31.02 11.69 8.75
N LYS A 403 32.16 12.05 8.17
CA LYS A 403 32.39 12.01 6.73
C LYS A 403 32.95 10.65 6.34
N SER A 404 32.22 9.92 5.51
CA SER A 404 32.63 8.64 4.93
C SER A 404 32.62 8.66 3.40
N GLY A 405 32.93 7.52 2.78
CA GLY A 405 33.09 7.42 1.33
C GLY A 405 34.38 8.07 0.83
N THR A 406 34.93 7.55 -0.26
CA THR A 406 36.26 7.96 -0.76
C THR A 406 36.24 9.27 -1.55
N GLY A 407 35.06 9.83 -1.83
CA GLY A 407 34.93 11.14 -2.48
C GLY A 407 35.23 12.33 -1.57
N SER A 408 35.12 13.53 -2.14
CA SER A 408 35.38 14.81 -1.45
C SER A 408 34.08 15.51 -1.05
N LEU A 409 33.95 15.88 0.22
CA LEU A 409 32.84 16.70 0.73
C LEU A 409 33.37 18.07 1.15
N THR A 410 32.81 19.15 0.63
CA THR A 410 33.01 20.50 1.15
C THR A 410 31.88 20.86 2.10
N LEU A 411 32.21 21.22 3.34
CA LEU A 411 31.27 21.86 4.28
C LEU A 411 31.49 23.38 4.19
N SER A 412 30.56 24.09 3.55
CA SER A 412 30.68 25.55 3.37
C SER A 412 29.74 26.36 4.26
N GLY A 413 28.77 25.70 4.92
CA GLY A 413 27.88 26.33 5.88
C GLY A 413 28.60 26.83 7.14
N SER A 414 27.96 27.74 7.88
CA SER A 414 28.37 28.10 9.24
C SER A 414 27.75 27.09 10.21
N ASN A 415 28.44 25.97 10.42
CA ASN A 415 27.87 24.84 11.16
C ASN A 415 27.90 25.09 12.67
N SER A 416 26.86 24.60 13.36
CA SER A 416 26.62 24.87 14.79
C SER A 416 26.48 23.61 15.63
N TYR A 417 26.74 22.43 15.05
CA TYR A 417 26.71 21.19 15.81
C TYR A 417 27.85 21.12 16.84
N THR A 418 27.60 20.47 17.98
CA THR A 418 28.56 20.43 19.10
C THR A 418 29.28 19.10 19.26
N GLY A 419 28.89 18.07 18.51
CA GLY A 419 29.54 16.77 18.53
C GLY A 419 30.82 16.73 17.70
N THR A 420 31.62 15.68 17.90
CA THR A 420 32.88 15.48 17.17
C THR A 420 32.66 15.34 15.66
N THR A 421 33.56 15.92 14.87
CA THR A 421 33.67 15.64 13.44
C THR A 421 34.67 14.51 13.21
N THR A 422 34.24 13.42 12.59
CA THR A 422 35.13 12.30 12.21
C THR A 422 35.25 12.21 10.70
N ILE A 423 36.46 12.26 10.17
CA ILE A 423 36.74 11.95 8.76
C ILE A 423 37.24 10.51 8.72
N SER A 424 36.37 9.59 8.31
CA SER A 424 36.69 8.16 8.27
C SER A 424 37.26 7.73 6.92
N ALA A 425 36.92 8.43 5.84
CA ALA A 425 37.46 8.19 4.50
C ALA A 425 37.33 9.41 3.59
N GLY A 426 38.16 9.42 2.53
CA GLY A 426 38.16 10.46 1.51
C GLY A 426 38.61 11.82 2.05
N THR A 427 38.13 12.88 1.40
CA THR A 427 38.49 14.26 1.78
C THR A 427 37.28 14.99 2.37
N LEU A 428 37.48 15.67 3.49
CA LEU A 428 36.58 16.73 3.97
C LEU A 428 37.26 18.07 3.74
N VAL A 429 36.61 19.00 3.07
CA VAL A 429 37.08 20.37 2.85
C VAL A 429 36.32 21.31 3.79
N ALA A 430 37.03 21.98 4.69
CA ALA A 430 36.48 23.05 5.52
C ALA A 430 36.40 24.34 4.69
N GLY A 431 35.18 24.72 4.29
CA GLY A 431 34.91 25.88 3.44
C GLY A 431 34.56 27.17 4.19
N SER A 432 34.50 27.13 5.54
CA SER A 432 34.20 28.28 6.40
C SER A 432 34.91 28.12 7.76
N ASN A 433 35.06 29.21 8.53
CA ASN A 433 35.68 29.18 9.86
C ASN A 433 34.88 28.36 10.89
N SER A 434 33.63 28.03 10.60
CA SER A 434 32.77 27.19 11.44
C SER A 434 32.32 25.94 10.70
N ALA A 435 33.06 25.50 9.68
CA ALA A 435 32.69 24.35 8.86
C ALA A 435 32.66 23.04 9.65
N LEU A 436 33.43 22.91 10.73
CA LEU A 436 33.53 21.65 11.50
C LEU A 436 32.74 21.68 12.82
N GLY A 437 31.77 22.58 12.94
CA GLY A 437 30.92 22.73 14.13
C GLY A 437 31.50 23.68 15.16
N THR A 438 31.11 23.51 16.42
CA THR A 438 31.70 24.25 17.54
C THR A 438 33.00 23.58 18.02
N THR A 439 33.78 24.29 18.82
CA THR A 439 35.05 23.76 19.38
C THR A 439 34.86 22.67 20.43
N ALA A 440 33.62 22.39 20.87
CA ALA A 440 33.33 21.44 21.94
C ALA A 440 33.65 19.99 21.57
N GLY A 441 33.39 19.58 20.32
CA GLY A 441 33.51 18.18 19.88
C GLY A 441 34.89 17.78 19.34
N GLY A 442 35.66 18.74 18.81
CA GLY A 442 36.92 18.48 18.10
C GLY A 442 36.74 17.79 16.75
N THR A 443 37.85 17.61 16.03
CA THR A 443 37.92 16.90 14.74
C THR A 443 38.92 15.76 14.81
N MET A 444 38.52 14.58 14.31
CA MET A 444 39.37 13.40 14.17
C MET A 444 39.55 13.04 12.70
N VAL A 445 40.81 12.94 12.26
CA VAL A 445 41.18 12.47 10.92
C VAL A 445 41.73 11.06 11.04
N SER A 446 41.02 10.10 10.44
CA SER A 446 41.43 8.70 10.45
C SER A 446 42.58 8.46 9.49
N SER A 447 43.34 7.37 9.67
CA SER A 447 44.45 7.03 8.79
C SER A 447 44.02 6.90 7.33
N GLY A 448 44.68 7.66 6.44
CA GLY A 448 44.39 7.69 5.01
C GLY A 448 43.17 8.54 4.62
N ALA A 449 42.51 9.20 5.55
CA ALA A 449 41.55 10.26 5.27
C ALA A 449 42.29 11.61 5.11
N THR A 450 41.57 12.67 4.72
CA THR A 450 42.18 14.00 4.58
C THR A 450 41.23 15.09 5.05
N LEU A 451 41.74 16.00 5.89
CA LEU A 451 41.13 17.32 6.12
C LEU A 451 41.84 18.35 5.24
N ALA A 452 41.12 18.96 4.31
CA ALA A 452 41.59 20.11 3.56
C ALA A 452 40.97 21.39 4.14
N VAL A 453 41.76 22.46 4.22
CA VAL A 453 41.33 23.76 4.76
C VAL A 453 41.31 24.78 3.62
N GLY A 454 40.17 25.45 3.44
CA GLY A 454 40.02 26.47 2.41
C GLY A 454 40.95 27.68 2.63
N SER A 455 41.20 28.44 1.57
CA SER A 455 42.03 29.66 1.65
C SER A 455 41.43 30.67 2.64
N GLY A 456 42.24 31.18 3.56
CA GLY A 456 41.83 32.19 4.54
C GLY A 456 40.95 31.64 5.66
N ILE A 457 40.78 30.32 5.78
CA ILE A 457 40.02 29.68 6.85
C ILE A 457 40.91 29.44 8.07
N THR A 458 40.40 29.85 9.24
CA THR A 458 41.00 29.54 10.55
C THR A 458 40.07 28.58 11.29
N LEU A 459 40.57 27.40 11.61
CA LEU A 459 39.88 26.40 12.43
C LEU A 459 40.32 26.55 13.89
N ALA A 460 39.36 26.54 14.83
CA ALA A 460 39.62 26.78 16.25
C ALA A 460 39.52 25.50 17.11
N GLU A 461 38.95 24.44 16.55
CA GLU A 461 38.75 23.15 17.19
C GLU A 461 40.02 22.31 17.31
N ASN A 462 40.07 21.47 18.35
CA ASN A 462 41.15 20.50 18.54
C ASN A 462 41.17 19.48 17.39
N LEU A 463 42.37 19.17 16.89
CA LEU A 463 42.58 18.20 15.82
C LEU A 463 43.35 16.97 16.32
N THR A 464 42.78 15.79 16.09
CA THR A 464 43.44 14.49 16.31
C THR A 464 43.65 13.81 14.97
N VAL A 465 44.91 13.55 14.60
CA VAL A 465 45.27 12.85 13.36
C VAL A 465 45.83 11.48 13.69
N SER A 466 45.30 10.44 13.03
CA SER A 466 45.77 9.06 13.19
C SER A 466 46.48 8.59 11.92
N GLY A 467 47.63 7.91 12.07
CA GLY A 467 48.33 7.28 10.94
C GLY A 467 48.79 8.28 9.87
N THR A 468 48.52 7.97 8.60
CA THR A 468 48.90 8.79 7.43
C THR A 468 47.86 9.87 7.06
N GLY A 469 46.85 10.08 7.92
CA GLY A 469 45.77 11.04 7.69
C GLY A 469 46.17 12.51 7.76
#